data_AF-M5X105-F1
#
_entry.id   AF-M5X105-F1
#
_cell.length_a   1.000
_cell.length_b   1.000
_cell.length_c   1.000
_cell.angle_alpha   90.00
_cell.angle_beta   90.00
_cell.angle_gamma   90.00
#
_symmetry.space_group_name_H-M   'P 1'
#
loop_
_entity.id
_entity.type
_entity.pdbx_description
1 polymer ?
#
loop_
_entity_poly.entity_id
_entity_poly.type
_entity_poly.pdbx_seq_one_letter_code
_entity_poly.pdbx_strand_id
1 'polypeptide(L)'
;MAITNLSLSTIYFCFFFISTLLFTASQATSSSPILTTTKQQQNQDQDKEPFVGVNIGTDVSNLLSPSDLVSFLQVQQINHIRLYDADPDILKALAKTKIRVIISVPNNQILAIGSSNTTAASWVGRNVVAYYPETLITGIAVGDEVLTTVPSSAPLLLPAIQSLYTALVAANLHTHVKISTPHAASIILDPFPPSQAFFNQSWTQIVLPLLQFLSKTGSPLMMNLYPYYVFMQNKGVVPLDNALFKPLTPSKEMVDPNTLLHYTNVLDAMIDAAYFSMKNLNITDVVVLVTESGWPSKADSKEPFATIDNADTYNSNLIKHVFDRSGTPLHPETTSSVYIYELFNEDLRSPPVSEANWGLFYGNSSAVYLLHVSGSGSFLANDTTNQTYCIAMDGVDSKILQAALDWACGPGRSNCSEIQPGQDCYSPNNVKSHASYAFDSYYQKEGRAAGSCDFKGVATITTTDPSHGSCIFPGSKKVINKTRQVVNSTHSSSGADRLRFIALSSNRISAISGILSVFFRVIFSTLLFIPFMTPC
;
A
#
# COMPACT_ATOMS: atom_id res chain seq x y z
N MET A 1 12.47 -84.04 -9.47
CA MET A 1 11.90 -85.26 -8.87
C MET A 1 12.05 -85.10 -7.36
N ALA A 2 10.92 -85.09 -6.62
CA ALA A 2 10.78 -85.13 -5.14
C ALA A 2 11.46 -83.98 -4.36
N ILE A 3 10.76 -82.98 -3.80
CA ILE A 3 9.92 -82.98 -2.58
C ILE A 3 10.33 -84.00 -1.52
N THR A 4 10.66 -83.48 -0.33
CA THR A 4 10.41 -83.94 1.06
C THR A 4 11.60 -83.47 1.90
N ASN A 5 11.51 -82.98 3.13
CA ASN A 5 10.44 -82.76 4.08
C ASN A 5 11.10 -81.85 5.12
N LEU A 6 10.49 -80.72 5.51
CA LEU A 6 10.72 -80.22 6.87
C LEU A 6 9.42 -79.71 7.44
N SER A 7 9.19 -80.14 8.69
CA SER A 7 7.90 -80.20 9.35
C SER A 7 7.23 -78.84 9.58
N LEU A 8 5.90 -78.89 9.63
CA LEU A 8 4.96 -77.80 9.89
C LEU A 8 5.13 -77.08 11.25
N SER A 9 6.13 -77.45 12.06
CA SER A 9 6.39 -76.87 13.39
C SER A 9 7.35 -75.67 13.37
N THR A 10 8.10 -75.44 12.28
CA THR A 10 9.09 -74.35 12.19
C THR A 10 8.55 -73.09 11.51
N ILE A 11 7.40 -73.17 10.83
CA ILE A 11 6.78 -72.01 10.15
C ILE A 11 5.89 -71.19 11.11
N TYR A 12 5.35 -71.81 12.17
CA TYR A 12 4.54 -71.12 13.17
C TYR A 12 5.35 -70.26 14.17
N PHE A 13 6.66 -70.49 14.29
CA PHE A 13 7.52 -69.69 15.19
C PHE A 13 8.11 -68.44 14.52
N CYS A 14 8.14 -68.38 13.18
CA CYS A 14 8.62 -67.21 12.44
C CYS A 14 7.54 -66.15 12.14
N PHE A 15 6.25 -66.50 12.18
CA PHE A 15 5.17 -65.52 11.94
C PHE A 15 4.72 -64.76 13.20
N PHE A 16 5.06 -65.23 14.40
CA PHE A 16 4.70 -64.53 15.65
C PHE A 16 5.70 -63.43 16.04
N PHE A 17 6.89 -63.39 15.42
CA PHE A 17 7.93 -62.38 15.67
C PHE A 17 7.98 -61.24 14.64
N ILE A 18 7.26 -61.33 13.52
CA ILE A 18 7.19 -60.27 12.49
C ILE A 18 5.92 -59.41 12.64
N SER A 19 4.88 -59.90 13.32
CA SER A 19 3.68 -59.12 13.64
C SER A 19 3.81 -58.20 14.87
N THR A 20 4.83 -58.38 15.70
CA THR A 20 5.05 -57.59 16.93
C THR A 20 6.10 -56.49 16.78
N LEU A 21 6.74 -56.36 15.60
CA LEU A 21 7.66 -55.25 15.29
C LEU A 21 7.03 -54.17 14.39
N LEU A 22 5.77 -54.32 13.98
CA LEU A 22 5.07 -53.36 13.10
C LEU A 22 3.83 -52.71 13.74
N PHE A 23 3.58 -52.91 15.04
CA PHE A 23 2.42 -52.32 15.74
C PHE A 23 2.73 -51.72 17.13
N THR A 24 3.96 -51.26 17.36
CA THR A 24 4.35 -50.48 18.57
C THR A 24 5.25 -49.29 18.26
N ALA A 25 5.04 -48.65 17.11
CA ALA A 25 5.57 -47.32 16.80
C ALA A 25 4.43 -46.34 16.49
N SER A 26 3.47 -46.22 17.40
CA SER A 26 2.57 -45.07 17.44
C SER A 26 1.97 -44.94 18.84
N GLN A 27 2.19 -43.76 19.42
CA GLN A 27 1.64 -43.23 20.68
C GLN A 27 2.35 -43.65 21.99
N ALA A 28 3.34 -42.85 22.38
CA ALA A 28 3.53 -42.37 23.76
C ALA A 28 4.41 -41.11 23.78
N THR A 29 3.75 -39.96 23.85
CA THR A 29 4.13 -38.74 24.59
C THR A 29 5.63 -38.40 24.72
N SER A 30 6.10 -37.52 23.85
CA SER A 30 7.09 -36.51 24.21
C SER A 30 6.45 -35.12 24.11
N SER A 31 6.25 -34.49 25.27
CA SER A 31 5.87 -33.09 25.38
C SER A 31 7.03 -32.20 24.92
N SER A 32 6.91 -31.58 23.75
CA SER A 32 7.81 -30.54 23.22
C SER A 32 7.03 -29.67 22.20
N PRO A 33 7.41 -28.39 22.03
CA PRO A 33 6.45 -27.31 21.84
C PRO A 33 6.08 -27.10 20.36
N ILE A 34 4.87 -27.53 19.97
CA ILE A 34 4.30 -27.32 18.63
C ILE A 34 3.63 -25.93 18.50
N LEU A 35 3.74 -25.04 19.50
CA LEU A 35 3.14 -23.69 19.46
C LEU A 35 4.10 -22.57 18.99
N THR A 36 5.34 -22.89 18.62
CA THR A 36 6.35 -21.88 18.24
C THR A 36 6.69 -21.85 16.75
N THR A 37 6.53 -22.96 16.02
CA THR A 37 6.91 -23.04 14.60
C THR A 37 5.91 -22.35 13.68
N THR A 38 4.60 -22.39 14.00
CA THR A 38 3.58 -21.72 13.20
C THR A 38 3.68 -20.19 13.28
N LYS A 39 4.10 -19.63 14.42
CA LYS A 39 4.32 -18.18 14.57
C LYS A 39 5.57 -17.68 13.87
N GLN A 40 6.67 -18.44 13.83
CA GLN A 40 7.88 -18.04 13.11
C GLN A 40 7.71 -18.13 11.60
N GLN A 41 6.97 -19.13 11.11
CA GLN A 41 6.70 -19.29 9.68
C GLN A 41 5.61 -18.31 9.19
N GLN A 42 4.57 -18.05 10.00
CA GLN A 42 3.59 -16.97 9.71
C GLN A 42 4.20 -15.57 9.79
N ASN A 43 5.16 -15.32 10.70
CA ASN A 43 5.86 -14.02 10.75
C ASN A 43 6.85 -13.85 9.59
N GLN A 44 7.53 -14.91 9.13
CA GLN A 44 8.41 -14.83 7.95
C GLN A 44 7.67 -14.67 6.62
N ASP A 45 6.44 -15.19 6.50
CA ASP A 45 5.62 -15.00 5.30
C ASP A 45 5.01 -13.60 5.22
N GLN A 46 4.75 -12.96 6.37
CA GLN A 46 4.21 -11.59 6.42
C GLN A 46 5.24 -10.52 6.00
N ASP A 47 6.55 -10.80 6.15
CA ASP A 47 7.64 -9.92 5.72
C ASP A 47 7.96 -10.02 4.21
N LYS A 48 7.29 -10.93 3.48
CA LYS A 48 7.44 -11.09 2.02
C LYS A 48 6.30 -10.51 1.19
N GLU A 49 5.21 -10.10 1.84
CA GLU A 49 4.10 -9.49 1.10
C GLU A 49 4.49 -8.08 0.62
N PRO A 50 4.13 -7.70 -0.61
CA PRO A 50 4.37 -6.35 -1.09
C PRO A 50 3.61 -5.35 -0.22
N PHE A 51 4.26 -4.23 0.08
CA PHE A 51 3.67 -3.16 0.87
C PHE A 51 3.82 -1.81 0.18
N VAL A 52 2.97 -0.88 0.60
CA VAL A 52 3.13 0.55 0.33
C VAL A 52 3.52 1.25 1.63
N GLY A 53 4.67 1.90 1.60
CA GLY A 53 5.13 2.80 2.65
C GLY A 53 5.13 4.26 2.19
N VAL A 54 5.59 5.15 3.06
CA VAL A 54 5.75 6.58 2.76
C VAL A 54 7.11 7.09 3.24
N ASN A 55 7.68 8.04 2.51
CA ASN A 55 8.83 8.80 2.96
C ASN A 55 8.38 9.92 3.91
N ILE A 56 9.16 10.17 4.96
CA ILE A 56 8.93 11.27 5.91
C ILE A 56 10.02 12.32 5.68
N GLY A 57 9.72 13.31 4.84
CA GLY A 57 10.49 14.55 4.74
C GLY A 57 10.33 15.42 5.98
N THR A 58 11.33 16.25 6.24
CA THR A 58 11.41 17.11 7.45
C THR A 58 11.63 18.58 7.13
N ASP A 59 11.73 18.94 5.85
CA ASP A 59 11.79 20.34 5.38
C ASP A 59 10.38 20.98 5.41
N VAL A 60 9.71 20.87 6.57
CA VAL A 60 8.33 21.33 6.82
C VAL A 60 8.33 22.34 7.98
N SER A 61 7.77 23.53 7.77
CA SER A 61 7.80 24.64 8.74
C SER A 61 7.03 24.37 10.04
N ASN A 62 5.99 23.54 9.99
CA ASN A 62 5.14 23.19 11.13
C ASN A 62 4.93 21.68 11.21
N LEU A 63 6.03 20.92 11.20
CA LEU A 63 5.98 19.46 11.32
C LEU A 63 5.33 19.05 12.65
N LEU A 64 4.52 17.99 12.62
CA LEU A 64 3.95 17.36 13.81
C LEU A 64 5.04 16.98 14.82
N SER A 65 4.69 17.00 16.12
CA SER A 65 5.56 16.40 17.13
C SER A 65 5.75 14.90 16.84
N PRO A 66 6.87 14.27 17.23
CA PRO A 66 7.10 12.84 16.96
C PRO A 66 5.97 11.92 17.43
N SER A 67 5.34 12.20 18.58
CA SER A 67 4.19 11.43 19.08
C SER A 67 2.92 11.64 18.25
N ASP A 68 2.67 12.87 17.80
CA ASP A 68 1.50 13.17 16.97
C ASP A 68 1.68 12.61 15.56
N LEU A 69 2.90 12.65 15.02
CA LEU A 69 3.26 12.00 13.77
C LEU A 69 2.97 10.50 13.82
N VAL A 70 3.44 9.81 14.85
CA VAL A 70 3.19 8.37 15.00
C VAL A 70 1.71 8.06 15.17
N SER A 71 0.99 8.87 15.96
CA SER A 71 -0.46 8.72 16.12
C SER A 71 -1.18 8.91 14.79
N PHE A 72 -0.76 9.91 14.00
CA PHE A 72 -1.26 10.17 12.67
C PHE A 72 -1.00 8.99 11.72
N LEU A 73 0.22 8.45 11.68
CA LEU A 73 0.56 7.27 10.88
C LEU A 73 -0.35 6.07 11.21
N GLN A 74 -0.62 5.83 12.50
CA GLN A 74 -1.51 4.75 12.94
C GLN A 74 -2.97 4.97 12.48
N VAL A 75 -3.48 6.20 12.58
CA VAL A 75 -4.83 6.56 12.12
C VAL A 75 -4.95 6.38 10.60
N GLN A 76 -3.92 6.76 9.84
CA GLN A 76 -3.86 6.55 8.39
C GLN A 76 -3.54 5.10 7.99
N GLN A 77 -3.34 4.20 8.96
CA GLN A 77 -2.94 2.80 8.75
C GLN A 77 -1.63 2.63 7.95
N ILE A 78 -0.74 3.61 8.05
CA ILE A 78 0.61 3.56 7.48
C ILE A 78 1.47 2.68 8.39
N ASN A 79 1.94 1.57 7.84
CA ASN A 79 2.71 0.55 8.57
C ASN A 79 4.17 0.44 8.12
N HIS A 80 4.57 1.15 7.05
CA HIS A 80 5.93 1.22 6.56
C HIS A 80 6.31 2.68 6.30
N ILE A 81 7.45 3.11 6.87
CA ILE A 81 7.98 4.45 6.65
C ILE A 81 9.47 4.43 6.36
N ARG A 82 9.95 5.44 5.64
CA ARG A 82 11.38 5.72 5.47
C ARG A 82 11.70 7.10 6.03
N LEU A 83 12.74 7.18 6.85
CA LEU A 83 13.32 8.41 7.37
C LEU A 83 14.63 8.70 6.63
N TYR A 84 14.91 9.98 6.33
CA TYR A 84 16.15 10.42 5.69
C TYR A 84 17.34 10.53 6.64
N ASP A 85 17.11 10.29 7.93
CA ASP A 85 18.14 10.15 8.95
C ASP A 85 17.75 9.09 10.00
N ALA A 86 18.36 9.18 11.19
CA ALA A 86 18.04 8.35 12.34
C ALA A 86 17.61 9.23 13.54
N ASP A 87 16.59 10.07 13.33
CA ASP A 87 16.05 10.95 14.38
C ASP A 87 15.68 10.15 15.65
N PRO A 88 16.31 10.43 16.80
CA PRO A 88 16.13 9.65 18.01
C PRO A 88 14.74 9.82 18.64
N ASP A 89 14.05 10.93 18.41
CA ASP A 89 12.76 11.21 19.02
C ASP A 89 11.62 10.56 18.23
N ILE A 90 11.71 10.54 16.90
CA ILE A 90 10.83 9.74 16.04
C ILE A 90 11.04 8.25 16.33
N LEU A 91 12.29 7.78 16.43
CA LEU A 91 12.58 6.37 16.71
C LEU A 91 12.05 5.92 18.08
N LYS A 92 12.09 6.77 19.12
CA LYS A 92 11.44 6.49 20.41
C LYS A 92 9.92 6.46 20.28
N ALA A 93 9.33 7.41 19.56
CA ALA A 93 7.88 7.49 19.39
C ALA A 93 7.31 6.26 18.66
N LEU A 94 8.09 5.66 17.74
CA LEU A 94 7.72 4.44 17.02
C LEU A 94 7.72 3.17 17.87
N ALA A 95 8.26 3.20 19.10
CA ALA A 95 8.37 2.03 19.94
C ALA A 95 7.00 1.37 20.18
N LYS A 96 6.92 0.04 19.97
CA LYS A 96 5.75 -0.82 20.19
C LYS A 96 4.53 -0.50 19.31
N THR A 97 4.68 0.34 18.28
CA THR A 97 3.62 0.70 17.34
C THR A 97 3.38 -0.33 16.24
N LYS A 98 4.38 -1.21 16.00
CA LYS A 98 4.48 -2.15 14.87
C LYS A 98 4.67 -1.50 13.49
N ILE A 99 4.86 -0.17 13.42
CA ILE A 99 5.28 0.49 12.20
C ILE A 99 6.74 0.08 11.92
N ARG A 100 6.99 -0.40 10.71
CA ARG A 100 8.32 -0.77 10.22
C ARG A 100 9.01 0.47 9.63
N VAL A 101 10.28 0.66 9.97
CA VAL A 101 11.03 1.84 9.56
C VAL A 101 12.34 1.47 8.86
N ILE A 102 12.59 2.10 7.72
CA ILE A 102 13.92 2.23 7.14
C ILE A 102 14.50 3.56 7.63
N ILE A 103 15.66 3.50 8.27
CA ILE A 103 16.44 4.70 8.63
C ILE A 103 17.54 4.93 7.62
N SER A 104 17.95 6.18 7.40
CA SER A 104 19.00 6.49 6.43
C SER A 104 20.26 7.00 7.12
N VAL A 105 21.41 6.70 6.51
CA VAL A 105 22.69 7.35 6.82
C VAL A 105 22.77 8.60 5.94
N PRO A 106 22.77 9.82 6.49
CA PRO A 106 22.88 11.02 5.69
C PRO A 106 24.18 11.05 4.87
N ASN A 107 24.15 11.65 3.67
CA ASN A 107 25.28 11.67 2.74
C ASN A 107 26.57 12.23 3.37
N ASN A 108 26.46 13.21 4.27
CA ASN A 108 27.60 13.81 4.96
C ASN A 108 28.27 12.88 6.00
N GLN A 109 27.65 11.76 6.38
CA GLN A 109 28.22 10.78 7.32
C GLN A 109 28.98 9.63 6.63
N ILE A 110 28.80 9.46 5.32
CA ILE A 110 29.39 8.35 4.55
C ILE A 110 30.91 8.32 4.68
N LEU A 111 31.57 9.48 4.59
CA LEU A 111 33.02 9.58 4.69
C LEU A 111 33.54 9.00 6.01
N ALA A 112 32.94 9.38 7.13
CA ALA A 112 33.38 8.94 8.46
C ALA A 112 33.07 7.46 8.72
N ILE A 113 31.93 6.96 8.25
CA ILE A 113 31.50 5.57 8.42
C ILE A 113 32.32 4.64 7.51
N GLY A 114 32.50 5.01 6.24
CA GLY A 114 33.25 4.23 5.27
C GLY A 114 34.75 4.15 5.55
N SER A 115 35.28 5.09 6.35
CA SER A 115 36.71 5.14 6.71
C SER A 115 37.04 4.46 8.05
N SER A 116 36.04 4.03 8.84
CA SER A 116 36.27 3.51 10.19
C SER A 116 35.18 2.53 10.64
N ASN A 117 35.56 1.25 10.78
CA ASN A 117 34.68 0.21 11.32
C ASN A 117 34.18 0.55 12.74
N THR A 118 34.99 1.22 13.56
CA THR A 118 34.59 1.65 14.90
C THR A 118 33.50 2.72 14.84
N THR A 119 33.59 3.65 13.88
CA THR A 119 32.55 4.66 13.65
C THR A 119 31.26 4.00 13.19
N ALA A 120 31.33 3.05 12.25
CA ALA A 120 30.18 2.28 11.79
C ALA A 120 29.52 1.47 12.93
N ALA A 121 30.32 0.80 13.77
CA ALA A 121 29.82 0.08 14.92
C ALA A 121 29.14 0.99 15.95
N SER A 122 29.71 2.17 16.22
CA SER A 122 29.08 3.17 17.09
C SER A 122 27.78 3.73 16.49
N TRP A 123 27.72 3.90 15.16
CA TRP A 123 26.49 4.32 14.48
C TRP A 123 25.38 3.28 14.66
N VAL A 124 25.66 1.99 14.39
CA VAL A 124 24.68 0.90 14.59
C VAL A 124 24.27 0.76 16.05
N GLY A 125 25.22 0.87 16.99
CA GLY A 125 24.94 0.81 18.42
C GLY A 125 23.97 1.90 18.88
N ARG A 126 24.16 3.14 18.40
CA ARG A 126 23.35 4.30 18.79
C ARG A 126 22.00 4.37 18.07
N ASN A 127 21.95 3.99 16.81
CA ASN A 127 20.80 4.27 15.94
C ASN A 127 19.93 3.04 15.66
N VAL A 128 20.44 1.83 15.92
CA VAL A 128 19.70 0.58 15.69
C VAL A 128 19.54 -0.21 16.99
N VAL A 129 20.66 -0.60 17.60
CA VAL A 129 20.64 -1.47 18.79
C VAL A 129 19.94 -0.82 19.98
N ALA A 130 20.04 0.50 20.11
CA ALA A 130 19.38 1.26 21.18
C ALA A 130 17.83 1.22 21.11
N TYR A 131 17.25 0.96 19.94
CA TYR A 131 15.80 1.02 19.72
C TYR A 131 15.18 -0.35 19.41
N TYR A 132 15.94 -1.28 18.84
CA TYR A 132 15.46 -2.62 18.51
C TYR A 132 15.43 -3.52 19.76
N PRO A 133 14.39 -4.35 20.00
CA PRO A 133 13.25 -4.65 19.12
C PRO A 133 11.99 -3.82 19.38
N GLU A 134 12.03 -2.81 20.27
CA GLU A 134 10.82 -2.02 20.57
C GLU A 134 10.37 -1.24 19.32
N THR A 135 11.30 -0.65 18.60
CA THR A 135 11.07 -0.04 17.29
C THR A 135 11.51 -1.00 16.20
N LEU A 136 10.59 -1.30 15.25
CA LEU A 136 10.84 -2.27 14.18
C LEU A 136 11.63 -1.63 13.04
N ILE A 137 12.95 -1.49 13.24
CA ILE A 137 13.87 -1.10 12.18
C ILE A 137 14.05 -2.31 11.25
N THR A 138 13.68 -2.16 9.99
CA THR A 138 13.75 -3.24 8.98
C THR A 138 14.83 -3.01 7.93
N GLY A 139 15.32 -1.78 7.80
CA GLY A 139 16.37 -1.47 6.85
C GLY A 139 17.22 -0.26 7.21
N ILE A 140 18.41 -0.23 6.62
CA ILE A 140 19.30 0.94 6.59
C ILE A 140 19.54 1.33 5.12
N ALA A 141 19.20 2.56 4.79
CA ALA A 141 19.52 3.18 3.50
C ALA A 141 20.82 3.99 3.66
N VAL A 142 21.94 3.52 3.08
CA VAL A 142 23.23 4.19 3.24
C VAL A 142 23.40 5.29 2.20
N GLY A 143 23.18 6.54 2.61
CA GLY A 143 23.11 7.67 1.70
C GLY A 143 21.77 7.75 0.97
N ASP A 144 21.67 8.74 0.10
CA ASP A 144 20.56 8.93 -0.82
C ASP A 144 21.10 9.52 -2.13
N GLU A 145 20.93 8.77 -3.22
CA GLU A 145 21.39 9.11 -4.56
C GLU A 145 22.87 9.54 -4.65
N VAL A 146 23.74 8.91 -3.84
CA VAL A 146 25.15 9.34 -3.65
C VAL A 146 25.92 9.49 -4.96
N LEU A 147 25.69 8.59 -5.93
CA LEU A 147 26.40 8.59 -7.21
C LEU A 147 26.09 9.82 -8.07
N THR A 148 24.93 10.45 -7.88
CA THR A 148 24.49 11.63 -8.65
C THR A 148 24.59 12.91 -7.83
N THR A 149 24.35 12.86 -6.52
CA THR A 149 24.33 14.05 -5.66
C THR A 149 25.70 14.38 -5.06
N VAL A 150 26.48 13.37 -4.66
CA VAL A 150 27.81 13.54 -4.04
C VAL A 150 28.80 12.50 -4.60
N PRO A 151 29.09 12.54 -5.92
CA PRO A 151 29.91 11.52 -6.58
C PRO A 151 31.32 11.37 -5.99
N SER A 152 31.85 12.41 -5.33
CA SER A 152 33.12 12.35 -4.61
C SER A 152 33.13 11.35 -3.45
N SER A 153 31.96 11.01 -2.87
CA SER A 153 31.82 10.03 -1.79
C SER A 153 31.62 8.60 -2.29
N ALA A 154 31.42 8.40 -3.60
CA ALA A 154 31.10 7.11 -4.19
C ALA A 154 32.11 5.98 -3.84
N PRO A 155 33.44 6.21 -3.82
CA PRO A 155 34.41 5.16 -3.43
C PRO A 155 34.25 4.64 -2.00
N LEU A 156 33.61 5.42 -1.12
CA LEU A 156 33.41 5.07 0.30
C LEU A 156 32.03 4.45 0.56
N LEU A 157 31.15 4.41 -0.44
CA LEU A 157 29.79 3.89 -0.29
C LEU A 157 29.78 2.41 0.08
N LEU A 158 30.44 1.56 -0.70
CA LEU A 158 30.50 0.13 -0.40
C LEU A 158 31.28 -0.19 0.90
N PRO A 159 32.44 0.43 1.19
CA PRO A 159 33.09 0.32 2.50
C PRO A 159 32.17 0.69 3.67
N ALA A 160 31.37 1.74 3.55
CA ALA A 160 30.40 2.13 4.58
C ALA A 160 29.32 1.07 4.79
N ILE A 161 28.71 0.58 3.70
CA ILE A 161 27.71 -0.50 3.72
C ILE A 161 28.27 -1.76 4.38
N GLN A 162 29.47 -2.20 3.98
CA GLN A 162 30.11 -3.39 4.53
C GLN A 162 30.45 -3.25 6.02
N SER A 163 30.89 -2.06 6.44
CA SER A 163 31.22 -1.77 7.84
C SER A 163 29.97 -1.78 8.73
N LEU A 164 28.88 -1.15 8.26
CA LEU A 164 27.58 -1.17 8.93
C LEU A 164 27.00 -2.60 8.98
N TYR A 165 27.08 -3.35 7.88
CA TYR A 165 26.65 -4.76 7.86
C TYR A 165 27.43 -5.61 8.85
N THR A 166 28.75 -5.44 8.94
CA THR A 166 29.58 -6.15 9.92
C THR A 166 29.16 -5.85 11.35
N ALA A 167 28.80 -4.60 11.65
CA ALA A 167 28.26 -4.21 12.95
C ALA A 167 26.86 -4.83 13.21
N LEU A 168 25.99 -4.92 12.20
CA LEU A 168 24.71 -5.63 12.32
C LEU A 168 24.90 -7.13 12.55
N VAL A 169 25.90 -7.76 11.92
CA VAL A 169 26.25 -9.15 12.16
C VAL A 169 26.71 -9.34 13.61
N ALA A 170 27.59 -8.48 14.11
CA ALA A 170 28.05 -8.51 15.50
C ALA A 170 26.92 -8.33 16.52
N ALA A 171 25.88 -7.57 16.15
CA ALA A 171 24.67 -7.39 16.96
C ALA A 171 23.58 -8.47 16.74
N ASN A 172 23.82 -9.47 15.88
CA ASN A 172 22.82 -10.49 15.46
C ASN A 172 21.54 -9.92 14.82
N LEU A 173 21.64 -8.76 14.16
CA LEU A 173 20.51 -8.07 13.52
C LEU A 173 20.50 -8.20 11.99
N HIS A 174 21.57 -8.68 11.37
CA HIS A 174 21.73 -8.76 9.90
C HIS A 174 20.64 -9.56 9.16
N THR A 175 19.93 -10.47 9.82
CA THR A 175 18.80 -11.22 9.23
C THR A 175 17.49 -10.45 9.26
N HIS A 176 17.36 -9.46 10.14
CA HIS A 176 16.14 -8.67 10.38
C HIS A 176 16.24 -7.25 9.80
N VAL A 177 17.44 -6.68 9.80
CA VAL A 177 17.74 -5.33 9.28
C VAL A 177 18.52 -5.46 7.98
N LYS A 178 17.86 -5.21 6.86
CA LYS A 178 18.52 -5.21 5.54
C LYS A 178 19.30 -3.92 5.33
N ILE A 179 20.30 -3.95 4.45
CA ILE A 179 21.12 -2.76 4.18
C ILE A 179 21.37 -2.61 2.69
N SER A 180 21.15 -1.41 2.19
CA SER A 180 21.37 -1.06 0.79
C SER A 180 21.62 0.44 0.67
N THR A 181 21.58 0.98 -0.55
CA THR A 181 21.73 2.41 -0.84
C THR A 181 20.72 2.79 -1.92
N PRO A 182 19.86 3.80 -1.70
CA PRO A 182 18.98 4.36 -2.71
C PRO A 182 19.78 4.97 -3.87
N HIS A 183 19.34 4.70 -5.10
CA HIS A 183 19.91 5.30 -6.30
C HIS A 183 18.85 6.01 -7.12
N ALA A 184 19.24 7.13 -7.73
CA ALA A 184 18.45 7.78 -8.76
C ALA A 184 18.26 6.86 -9.97
N ALA A 185 17.10 6.91 -10.62
CA ALA A 185 16.88 6.21 -11.89
C ALA A 185 17.94 6.53 -12.97
N SER A 186 18.56 7.71 -12.92
CA SER A 186 19.55 8.17 -13.90
C SER A 186 20.89 7.42 -13.87
N ILE A 187 21.11 6.52 -12.90
CA ILE A 187 22.27 5.60 -12.96
C ILE A 187 22.06 4.50 -14.01
N ILE A 188 20.83 4.28 -14.47
CA ILE A 188 20.46 3.40 -15.58
C ILE A 188 20.35 4.25 -16.85
N LEU A 189 21.11 3.85 -17.87
CA LEU A 189 21.10 4.47 -19.19
C LEU A 189 20.21 3.67 -20.15
N ASP A 190 19.69 4.38 -21.14
CA ASP A 190 18.78 3.88 -22.17
C ASP A 190 17.65 2.98 -21.62
N PRO A 191 16.92 3.39 -20.56
CA PRO A 191 15.95 2.55 -19.86
C PRO A 191 14.72 2.15 -20.71
N PHE A 192 14.57 2.70 -21.92
CA PHE A 192 13.42 2.45 -22.79
C PHE A 192 13.88 2.13 -24.23
N PRO A 193 13.57 0.94 -24.77
CA PRO A 193 12.85 -0.18 -24.11
C PRO A 193 13.65 -0.79 -22.92
N PRO A 194 12.98 -1.38 -21.91
CA PRO A 194 13.66 -1.92 -20.72
C PRO A 194 14.77 -2.94 -21.01
N SER A 195 14.60 -3.79 -22.02
CA SER A 195 15.55 -4.87 -22.35
C SER A 195 16.95 -4.42 -22.78
N GLN A 196 17.12 -3.17 -23.22
CA GLN A 196 18.43 -2.61 -23.57
C GLN A 196 19.06 -1.81 -22.43
N ALA A 197 18.35 -1.63 -21.31
CA ALA A 197 18.82 -0.82 -20.19
C ALA A 197 20.13 -1.37 -19.61
N PHE A 198 21.02 -0.47 -19.22
CA PHE A 198 22.28 -0.84 -18.56
C PHE A 198 22.71 0.21 -17.54
N PHE A 199 23.39 -0.22 -16.48
CA PHE A 199 24.01 0.74 -15.56
C PHE A 199 25.11 1.54 -16.25
N ASN A 200 25.17 2.84 -15.96
CA ASN A 200 26.21 3.71 -16.48
C ASN A 200 27.60 3.14 -16.17
N GLN A 201 28.40 2.97 -17.22
CA GLN A 201 29.71 2.29 -17.17
C GLN A 201 30.70 3.00 -16.25
N SER A 202 30.56 4.32 -16.07
CA SER A 202 31.37 5.08 -15.12
C SER A 202 31.20 4.62 -13.67
N TRP A 203 30.05 4.00 -13.34
CA TRP A 203 29.74 3.50 -12.01
C TRP A 203 29.93 2.00 -11.85
N THR A 204 30.27 1.25 -12.90
CA THR A 204 30.38 -0.22 -12.84
C THR A 204 31.34 -0.71 -11.76
N GLN A 205 32.44 0.01 -11.51
CA GLN A 205 33.41 -0.35 -10.45
C GLN A 205 32.82 -0.28 -9.03
N ILE A 206 31.68 0.37 -8.87
CA ILE A 206 30.98 0.54 -7.59
C ILE A 206 29.71 -0.32 -7.59
N VAL A 207 28.91 -0.24 -8.65
CA VAL A 207 27.61 -0.94 -8.77
C VAL A 207 27.79 -2.45 -8.81
N LEU A 208 28.74 -3.00 -9.57
CA LEU A 208 28.90 -4.45 -9.66
C LEU A 208 29.28 -5.08 -8.29
N PRO A 209 30.31 -4.59 -7.57
CA PRO A 209 30.62 -5.08 -6.23
C PRO A 209 29.48 -4.87 -5.22
N LEU A 210 28.73 -3.78 -5.35
CA LEU A 210 27.53 -3.53 -4.55
C LEU A 210 26.45 -4.60 -4.81
N LEU A 211 26.11 -4.88 -6.06
CA LEU A 211 25.12 -5.89 -6.43
C LEU A 211 25.52 -7.30 -5.94
N GLN A 212 26.81 -7.64 -6.03
CA GLN A 212 27.34 -8.90 -5.47
C GLN A 212 27.18 -8.96 -3.95
N PHE A 213 27.38 -7.85 -3.26
CA PHE A 213 27.13 -7.74 -1.82
C PHE A 213 25.63 -7.89 -1.50
N LEU A 214 24.75 -7.24 -2.27
CA LEU A 214 23.30 -7.32 -2.09
C LEU A 214 22.79 -8.76 -2.30
N SER A 215 23.24 -9.44 -3.35
CA SER A 215 22.98 -10.86 -3.62
C SER A 215 23.40 -11.73 -2.44
N LYS A 216 24.66 -11.60 -1.99
CA LYS A 216 25.19 -12.39 -0.87
C LYS A 216 24.43 -12.20 0.45
N THR A 217 23.89 -11.01 0.69
CA THR A 217 23.19 -10.66 1.94
C THR A 217 21.67 -10.79 1.84
N GLY A 218 21.14 -11.09 0.65
CA GLY A 218 19.71 -11.06 0.36
C GLY A 218 19.09 -9.70 0.69
N SER A 219 19.78 -8.62 0.33
CA SER A 219 19.33 -7.23 0.48
C SER A 219 18.84 -6.70 -0.88
N PRO A 220 17.84 -5.79 -0.91
CA PRO A 220 17.29 -5.30 -2.17
C PRO A 220 18.20 -4.25 -2.82
N LEU A 221 18.07 -4.08 -4.13
CA LEU A 221 18.50 -2.87 -4.82
C LEU A 221 17.46 -1.76 -4.55
N MET A 222 17.86 -0.70 -3.85
CA MET A 222 17.00 0.46 -3.61
C MET A 222 17.06 1.43 -4.78
N MET A 223 15.91 1.78 -5.34
CA MET A 223 15.78 2.68 -6.47
C MET A 223 14.72 3.76 -6.22
N ASN A 224 15.07 5.01 -6.49
CA ASN A 224 14.13 6.13 -6.55
C ASN A 224 13.63 6.24 -8.00
N LEU A 225 12.35 5.89 -8.23
CA LEU A 225 11.76 5.74 -9.55
C LEU A 225 10.55 6.67 -9.70
N TYR A 226 10.70 7.68 -10.57
CA TYR A 226 9.69 8.72 -10.79
C TYR A 226 9.20 8.74 -12.24
N PRO A 227 8.09 8.05 -12.55
CA PRO A 227 7.39 8.16 -13.84
C PRO A 227 7.09 9.60 -14.27
N TYR A 228 6.85 10.50 -13.31
CA TYR A 228 6.66 11.92 -13.56
C TYR A 228 7.79 12.53 -14.39
N TYR A 229 9.05 12.32 -13.99
CA TYR A 229 10.19 12.87 -14.71
C TYR A 229 10.38 12.22 -16.08
N VAL A 230 10.14 10.91 -16.19
CA VAL A 230 10.17 10.22 -17.49
C VAL A 230 9.16 10.85 -18.45
N PHE A 231 7.93 11.04 -18.00
CA PHE A 231 6.87 11.66 -18.80
C PHE A 231 7.23 13.09 -19.21
N MET A 232 7.68 13.93 -18.26
CA MET A 232 8.03 15.33 -18.51
C MET A 232 9.21 15.47 -19.50
N GLN A 233 10.18 14.57 -19.43
CA GLN A 233 11.38 14.63 -20.28
C GLN A 233 11.17 14.03 -21.68
N ASN A 234 10.24 13.10 -21.85
CA ASN A 234 10.05 12.35 -23.09
C ASN A 234 9.15 13.05 -24.14
N LYS A 235 8.91 14.36 -23.99
CA LYS A 235 8.29 15.26 -25.00
C LYS A 235 7.08 14.69 -25.76
N GLY A 236 6.22 13.93 -25.08
CA GLY A 236 4.98 13.36 -25.63
C GLY A 236 5.09 11.98 -26.28
N VAL A 237 6.24 11.32 -26.24
CA VAL A 237 6.37 9.91 -26.67
C VAL A 237 5.70 8.97 -25.66
N VAL A 238 5.88 9.23 -24.37
CA VAL A 238 5.21 8.51 -23.29
C VAL A 238 3.84 9.15 -23.05
N PRO A 239 2.72 8.43 -23.25
CA PRO A 239 1.40 8.96 -22.95
C PRO A 239 1.25 9.25 -21.45
N LEU A 240 0.57 10.35 -21.10
CA LEU A 240 0.26 10.67 -19.70
C LEU A 240 -0.48 9.51 -19.01
N ASP A 241 -1.44 8.91 -19.71
CA ASP A 241 -2.20 7.77 -19.22
C ASP A 241 -1.29 6.58 -18.82
N ASN A 242 -0.20 6.35 -19.55
CA ASN A 242 0.77 5.29 -19.23
C ASN A 242 1.56 5.63 -17.96
N ALA A 243 1.94 6.90 -17.77
CA ALA A 243 2.62 7.34 -16.56
C ALA A 243 1.72 7.33 -15.32
N LEU A 244 0.39 7.43 -15.51
CA LEU A 244 -0.63 7.46 -14.47
C LEU A 244 -1.33 6.11 -14.23
N PHE A 245 -0.81 4.99 -14.78
CA PHE A 245 -1.43 3.66 -14.70
C PHE A 245 -2.88 3.59 -15.22
N LYS A 246 -3.29 4.52 -16.10
CA LYS A 246 -4.62 4.48 -16.70
C LYS A 246 -4.67 3.43 -17.81
N PRO A 247 -5.84 2.83 -18.06
CA PRO A 247 -6.01 1.90 -19.17
C PRO A 247 -5.58 2.51 -20.51
N LEU A 248 -4.75 1.77 -21.25
CA LEU A 248 -4.30 2.14 -22.58
C LEU A 248 -5.00 1.29 -23.63
N THR A 249 -5.14 1.85 -24.83
CA THR A 249 -5.43 1.02 -26.01
C THR A 249 -4.17 0.22 -26.36
N PRO A 250 -4.28 -1.01 -26.89
CA PRO A 250 -3.11 -1.83 -27.24
C PRO A 250 -2.07 -1.13 -28.15
N SER A 251 -2.50 -0.21 -29.01
CA SER A 251 -1.62 0.59 -29.88
C SER A 251 -0.80 1.69 -29.16
N LYS A 252 -1.10 1.95 -27.88
CA LYS A 252 -0.43 2.95 -27.03
C LYS A 252 0.39 2.32 -25.90
N GLU A 253 0.32 1.00 -25.75
CA GLU A 253 1.20 0.28 -24.83
C GLU A 253 2.64 0.39 -25.30
N MET A 254 3.57 0.48 -24.33
CA MET A 254 4.97 0.43 -24.68
C MET A 254 5.36 -1.04 -24.88
N VAL A 255 5.64 -1.41 -26.13
CA VAL A 255 6.09 -2.76 -26.47
C VAL A 255 7.60 -2.75 -26.56
N ASP A 256 8.24 -3.60 -25.78
CA ASP A 256 9.68 -3.84 -25.88
C ASP A 256 9.97 -4.68 -27.14
N PRO A 257 10.71 -4.16 -28.14
CA PRO A 257 10.92 -4.83 -29.41
C PRO A 257 11.82 -6.06 -29.32
N ASN A 258 12.63 -6.21 -28.26
CA ASN A 258 13.55 -7.33 -28.12
C ASN A 258 12.90 -8.51 -27.38
N THR A 259 11.97 -8.22 -26.46
CA THR A 259 11.34 -9.23 -25.59
C THR A 259 9.86 -9.45 -25.88
N LEU A 260 9.24 -8.53 -26.63
CA LEU A 260 7.80 -8.47 -26.88
C LEU A 260 6.96 -8.31 -25.60
N LEU A 261 7.58 -7.83 -24.50
CA LEU A 261 6.87 -7.51 -23.29
C LEU A 261 6.07 -6.22 -23.46
N HIS A 262 4.83 -6.24 -22.99
CA HIS A 262 3.89 -5.13 -23.05
C HIS A 262 3.86 -4.41 -21.70
N TYR A 263 4.28 -3.15 -21.70
CA TYR A 263 4.27 -2.31 -20.51
C TYR A 263 3.07 -1.37 -20.55
N THR A 264 2.14 -1.60 -19.63
CA THR A 264 0.91 -0.82 -19.47
C THR A 264 1.11 0.41 -18.59
N ASN A 265 2.22 0.48 -17.85
CA ASN A 265 2.63 1.64 -17.08
C ASN A 265 4.16 1.85 -17.10
N VAL A 266 4.59 3.07 -16.82
CA VAL A 266 6.01 3.46 -16.86
C VAL A 266 6.79 2.89 -15.67
N LEU A 267 6.17 2.73 -14.50
CA LEU A 267 6.89 2.26 -13.31
C LEU A 267 7.40 0.82 -13.49
N ASP A 268 6.57 -0.08 -14.02
CA ASP A 268 6.95 -1.46 -14.32
C ASP A 268 8.12 -1.50 -15.30
N ALA A 269 8.10 -0.63 -16.30
CA ALA A 269 9.19 -0.51 -17.25
C ALA A 269 10.50 -0.02 -16.61
N MET A 270 10.42 0.91 -15.66
CA MET A 270 11.59 1.38 -14.92
C MET A 270 12.15 0.29 -13.99
N ILE A 271 11.27 -0.49 -13.34
CA ILE A 271 11.67 -1.64 -12.51
C ILE A 271 12.35 -2.71 -13.38
N ASP A 272 11.76 -3.06 -14.52
CA ASP A 272 12.34 -4.05 -15.42
C ASP A 272 13.63 -3.55 -16.07
N ALA A 273 13.76 -2.25 -16.33
CA ALA A 273 15.03 -1.67 -16.78
C ALA A 273 16.14 -1.89 -15.73
N ALA A 274 15.82 -1.83 -14.43
CA ALA A 274 16.77 -2.17 -13.38
C ALA A 274 17.12 -3.67 -13.37
N TYR A 275 16.13 -4.54 -13.53
CA TYR A 275 16.37 -6.00 -13.63
C TYR A 275 17.22 -6.37 -14.86
N PHE A 276 16.95 -5.80 -16.04
CA PHE A 276 17.78 -5.99 -17.23
C PHE A 276 19.21 -5.45 -17.02
N SER A 277 19.34 -4.30 -16.37
CA SER A 277 20.66 -3.73 -16.03
C SER A 277 21.47 -4.64 -15.10
N MET A 278 20.84 -5.28 -14.11
CA MET A 278 21.48 -6.27 -13.25
C MET A 278 21.84 -7.55 -14.01
N LYS A 279 20.93 -8.02 -14.89
CA LYS A 279 21.14 -9.20 -15.73
C LYS A 279 22.35 -9.02 -16.65
N ASN A 280 22.59 -7.83 -17.18
CA ASN A 280 23.76 -7.49 -17.99
C ASN A 280 25.09 -7.61 -17.21
N LEU A 281 25.01 -7.60 -15.87
CA LEU A 281 26.13 -7.83 -14.96
C LEU A 281 26.14 -9.24 -14.35
N ASN A 282 25.32 -10.16 -14.88
CA ASN A 282 25.11 -11.53 -14.39
C ASN A 282 24.55 -11.62 -12.96
N ILE A 283 23.76 -10.64 -12.55
CA ILE A 283 23.04 -10.65 -11.25
C ILE A 283 21.54 -10.74 -11.54
N THR A 284 20.86 -11.75 -10.98
CA THR A 284 19.44 -12.03 -11.28
C THR A 284 18.59 -12.32 -10.04
N ASP A 285 19.21 -12.41 -8.87
CA ASP A 285 18.59 -12.80 -7.60
C ASP A 285 18.32 -11.61 -6.67
N VAL A 286 18.84 -10.42 -7.00
CA VAL A 286 18.60 -9.19 -6.24
C VAL A 286 17.27 -8.59 -6.64
N VAL A 287 16.36 -8.46 -5.68
CA VAL A 287 15.04 -7.82 -5.87
C VAL A 287 15.15 -6.30 -5.84
N VAL A 288 14.25 -5.61 -6.53
CA VAL A 288 14.14 -4.15 -6.50
C VAL A 288 13.18 -3.71 -5.39
N LEU A 289 13.62 -2.75 -4.57
CA LEU A 289 12.78 -2.00 -3.64
C LEU A 289 12.68 -0.57 -4.16
N VAL A 290 11.46 -0.09 -4.40
CA VAL A 290 11.26 1.31 -4.83
C VAL A 290 11.22 2.19 -3.59
N THR A 291 12.31 2.90 -3.33
CA THR A 291 12.47 3.73 -2.12
C THR A 291 11.81 5.09 -2.24
N GLU A 292 11.53 5.53 -3.46
CA GLU A 292 10.77 6.74 -3.73
C GLU A 292 10.00 6.62 -5.04
N SER A 293 8.74 7.00 -5.02
CA SER A 293 7.93 7.22 -6.20
C SER A 293 6.76 8.13 -5.86
N GLY A 294 6.39 9.05 -6.76
CA GLY A 294 5.31 9.99 -6.48
C GLY A 294 4.99 10.86 -7.68
N TRP A 295 4.14 11.85 -7.45
CA TRP A 295 3.78 12.85 -8.45
C TRP A 295 3.43 14.19 -7.77
N PRO A 296 4.02 15.32 -8.20
CA PRO A 296 3.80 16.60 -7.54
C PRO A 296 2.39 17.14 -7.82
N SER A 297 1.74 17.69 -6.81
CA SER A 297 0.37 18.22 -6.88
C SER A 297 0.27 19.66 -7.39
N LYS A 298 1.40 20.38 -7.43
CA LYS A 298 1.48 21.78 -7.82
C LYS A 298 2.90 22.11 -8.26
N ALA A 299 3.03 22.89 -9.34
CA ALA A 299 4.32 23.43 -9.77
C ALA A 299 4.17 24.78 -10.48
N ASP A 300 5.25 25.26 -11.10
CA ASP A 300 5.23 26.45 -11.94
C ASP A 300 4.76 26.14 -13.38
N SER A 301 4.67 27.17 -14.23
CA SER A 301 4.15 27.03 -15.59
C SER A 301 4.97 26.11 -16.51
N LYS A 302 6.20 25.74 -16.15
CA LYS A 302 7.05 24.80 -16.91
C LYS A 302 6.69 23.34 -16.63
N GLU A 303 5.94 23.10 -15.57
CA GLU A 303 5.53 21.78 -15.09
C GLU A 303 4.00 21.65 -15.03
N PRO A 304 3.29 21.82 -16.17
CA PRO A 304 1.83 21.95 -16.19
C PRO A 304 1.07 20.68 -15.79
N PHE A 305 1.77 19.54 -15.69
CA PHE A 305 1.19 18.25 -15.31
C PHE A 305 1.33 17.94 -13.82
N ALA A 306 2.01 18.81 -13.06
CA ALA A 306 2.00 18.79 -11.61
C ALA A 306 0.69 19.38 -11.09
N THR A 307 -0.35 18.56 -11.06
CA THR A 307 -1.70 18.94 -10.65
C THR A 307 -2.22 17.98 -9.59
N ILE A 308 -3.14 18.45 -8.76
CA ILE A 308 -3.82 17.65 -7.75
C ILE A 308 -4.43 16.38 -8.37
N ASP A 309 -5.17 16.52 -9.48
CA ASP A 309 -5.84 15.39 -10.14
C ASP A 309 -4.86 14.31 -10.62
N ASN A 310 -3.71 14.72 -11.17
CA ASN A 310 -2.69 13.76 -11.62
C ASN A 310 -1.96 13.12 -10.45
N ALA A 311 -1.70 13.89 -9.38
CA ALA A 311 -1.03 13.40 -8.18
C ALA A 311 -1.88 12.36 -7.44
N ASP A 312 -3.16 12.65 -7.24
CA ASP A 312 -4.16 11.69 -6.75
C ASP A 312 -4.19 10.45 -7.64
N THR A 313 -4.42 10.63 -8.94
CA THR A 313 -4.51 9.50 -9.87
C THR A 313 -3.28 8.59 -9.78
N TYR A 314 -2.09 9.18 -9.81
CA TYR A 314 -0.83 8.43 -9.78
C TYR A 314 -0.70 7.63 -8.49
N ASN A 315 -0.82 8.29 -7.33
CA ASN A 315 -0.62 7.64 -6.03
C ASN A 315 -1.72 6.62 -5.73
N SER A 316 -2.97 6.90 -6.08
CA SER A 316 -4.10 5.98 -5.95
C SER A 316 -3.90 4.71 -6.78
N ASN A 317 -3.51 4.86 -8.05
CA ASN A 317 -3.28 3.72 -8.93
C ASN A 317 -1.99 2.96 -8.60
N LEU A 318 -0.95 3.64 -8.13
CA LEU A 318 0.27 3.01 -7.61
C LEU A 318 -0.06 2.07 -6.45
N ILE A 319 -0.82 2.55 -5.47
CA ILE A 319 -1.24 1.73 -4.33
C ILE A 319 -2.05 0.52 -4.81
N LYS A 320 -3.02 0.76 -5.71
CA LYS A 320 -3.82 -0.31 -6.29
C LYS A 320 -2.94 -1.36 -6.99
N HIS A 321 -2.01 -0.93 -7.83
CA HIS A 321 -1.12 -1.81 -8.57
C HIS A 321 -0.28 -2.70 -7.64
N VAL A 322 0.30 -2.14 -6.57
CA VAL A 322 1.08 -2.91 -5.59
C VAL A 322 0.21 -3.96 -4.88
N PHE A 323 -1.02 -3.62 -4.50
CA PHE A 323 -1.92 -4.55 -3.82
C PHE A 323 -2.63 -5.56 -4.73
N ASP A 324 -2.80 -5.26 -6.02
CA ASP A 324 -3.27 -6.21 -7.03
C ASP A 324 -2.22 -7.30 -7.31
N ARG A 325 -0.97 -7.11 -6.85
CA ARG A 325 0.15 -8.06 -6.96
C ARG A 325 0.41 -8.50 -8.40
N SER A 326 0.29 -7.57 -9.35
CA SER A 326 0.46 -7.87 -10.78
C SER A 326 1.91 -8.17 -11.17
N GLY A 327 2.87 -7.82 -10.31
CA GLY A 327 4.29 -7.83 -10.66
C GLY A 327 4.59 -6.90 -11.83
N THR A 328 5.71 -7.15 -12.50
CA THR A 328 6.07 -6.49 -13.75
C THR A 328 5.99 -7.48 -14.93
N PRO A 329 5.98 -7.01 -16.20
CA PRO A 329 6.01 -7.91 -17.36
C PRO A 329 7.19 -8.91 -17.36
N LEU A 330 8.37 -8.52 -16.90
CA LEU A 330 9.53 -9.44 -16.79
C LEU A 330 9.42 -10.38 -15.58
N HIS A 331 8.89 -9.89 -14.47
CA HIS A 331 8.75 -10.62 -13.21
C HIS A 331 7.30 -10.60 -12.69
N PRO A 332 6.35 -11.28 -13.38
CA PRO A 332 4.94 -11.28 -12.98
C PRO A 332 4.70 -11.99 -11.65
N GLU A 333 5.64 -12.82 -11.21
CA GLU A 333 5.58 -13.54 -9.93
C GLU A 333 5.96 -12.69 -8.71
N THR A 334 6.58 -11.53 -8.92
CA THR A 334 7.12 -10.69 -7.84
C THR A 334 6.67 -9.25 -8.00
N THR A 335 6.00 -8.71 -6.99
CA THR A 335 5.64 -7.28 -6.92
C THR A 335 6.61 -6.55 -6.01
N SER A 336 7.24 -5.50 -6.53
CA SER A 336 8.13 -4.64 -5.74
C SER A 336 7.33 -3.87 -4.69
N SER A 337 7.87 -3.79 -3.47
CA SER A 337 7.34 -2.86 -2.47
C SER A 337 7.75 -1.43 -2.81
N VAL A 338 6.93 -0.46 -2.43
CA VAL A 338 7.10 0.95 -2.84
C VAL A 338 6.93 1.87 -1.65
N TYR A 339 7.79 2.88 -1.54
CA TYR A 339 7.60 4.02 -0.66
C TYR A 339 7.16 5.24 -1.47
N ILE A 340 5.97 5.75 -1.18
CA ILE A 340 5.47 6.99 -1.78
C ILE A 340 6.34 8.16 -1.31
N TYR A 341 6.79 8.97 -2.25
CA TYR A 341 7.42 10.27 -1.99
C TYR A 341 6.34 11.35 -2.21
N GLU A 342 5.74 11.92 -1.15
CA GLU A 342 6.05 11.70 0.28
C GLU A 342 4.85 11.97 1.20
N LEU A 343 5.03 11.89 2.53
CA LEU A 343 3.94 12.10 3.47
C LEU A 343 3.43 13.56 3.49
N PHE A 344 4.33 14.53 3.61
CA PHE A 344 3.97 15.94 3.76
C PHE A 344 4.54 16.80 2.63
N ASN A 345 3.82 17.88 2.28
CA ASN A 345 4.43 18.94 1.48
C ASN A 345 5.53 19.63 2.29
N GLU A 346 6.76 19.55 1.79
CA GLU A 346 7.95 20.16 2.37
C GLU A 346 8.10 21.63 1.92
N ASP A 347 7.42 22.56 2.61
CA ASP A 347 7.35 23.99 2.24
C ASP A 347 8.68 24.75 2.37
N LEU A 348 9.71 24.15 2.97
CA LEU A 348 11.06 24.72 3.07
C LEU A 348 11.98 24.26 1.92
N ARG A 349 11.52 23.37 1.03
CA ARG A 349 12.30 22.91 -0.13
C ARG A 349 12.62 24.06 -1.07
N SER A 350 13.84 24.01 -1.61
CA SER A 350 14.28 24.95 -2.63
C SER A 350 13.55 24.71 -3.96
N PRO A 351 13.45 25.72 -4.85
CA PRO A 351 12.84 25.55 -6.17
C PRO A 351 13.42 24.39 -6.99
N PRO A 352 12.67 23.81 -7.94
CA PRO A 352 11.39 24.29 -8.47
C PRO A 352 10.18 24.15 -7.52
N VAL A 353 9.07 24.84 -7.81
CA VAL A 353 7.88 24.85 -6.95
C VAL A 353 7.33 23.44 -6.71
N SER A 354 7.49 22.54 -7.68
CA SER A 354 7.15 21.11 -7.55
C SER A 354 7.80 20.45 -6.35
N GLU A 355 9.05 20.77 -6.01
CA GLU A 355 9.80 20.17 -4.91
C GLU A 355 9.15 20.35 -3.54
N ALA A 356 8.32 21.39 -3.37
CA ALA A 356 7.58 21.63 -2.12
C ALA A 356 6.17 21.00 -2.10
N ASN A 357 5.77 20.25 -3.15
CA ASN A 357 4.38 19.86 -3.38
C ASN A 357 4.18 18.37 -3.73
N TRP A 358 5.06 17.48 -3.26
CA TRP A 358 4.98 16.01 -3.44
C TRP A 358 4.14 15.28 -2.39
N GLY A 359 3.76 15.96 -1.32
CA GLY A 359 3.10 15.39 -0.17
C GLY A 359 1.68 14.89 -0.43
N LEU A 360 1.30 13.81 0.26
CA LEU A 360 -0.08 13.38 0.42
C LEU A 360 -0.87 14.33 1.34
N PHE A 361 -0.20 14.94 2.32
CA PHE A 361 -0.78 15.85 3.30
C PHE A 361 -0.02 17.19 3.34
N TYR A 362 -0.69 18.25 3.77
CA TYR A 362 -0.01 19.47 4.20
C TYR A 362 0.61 19.28 5.58
N GLY A 363 1.58 20.12 5.97
CA GLY A 363 2.23 20.04 7.29
C GLY A 363 1.27 20.12 8.49
N ASN A 364 0.07 20.70 8.31
CA ASN A 364 -1.00 20.70 9.32
C ASN A 364 -1.84 19.40 9.35
N SER A 365 -1.41 18.34 8.67
CA SER A 365 -2.09 17.04 8.54
C SER A 365 -3.40 17.02 7.77
N SER A 366 -3.78 18.12 7.11
CA SER A 366 -4.90 18.08 6.16
C SER A 366 -4.47 17.44 4.85
N ALA A 367 -5.37 16.67 4.22
CA ALA A 367 -5.07 16.00 2.97
C ALA A 367 -4.92 17.01 1.82
N VAL A 368 -3.88 16.86 0.99
CA VAL A 368 -3.76 17.63 -0.26
C VAL A 368 -4.81 17.15 -1.25
N TYR A 369 -5.01 15.83 -1.29
CA TYR A 369 -6.04 15.13 -2.03
C TYR A 369 -6.38 13.82 -1.34
N LEU A 370 -7.53 13.24 -1.68
CA LEU A 370 -7.97 11.96 -1.13
C LEU A 370 -7.58 10.87 -2.10
N LEU A 371 -6.85 9.87 -1.62
CA LEU A 371 -6.55 8.71 -2.44
C LEU A 371 -7.83 7.87 -2.66
N HIS A 372 -7.94 7.26 -3.83
CA HIS A 372 -9.06 6.44 -4.26
C HIS A 372 -8.61 5.00 -4.46
N VAL A 373 -8.48 4.23 -3.38
CA VAL A 373 -7.90 2.88 -3.46
C VAL A 373 -9.01 1.82 -3.42
N SER A 374 -9.64 1.60 -4.58
CA SER A 374 -10.72 0.61 -4.73
C SER A 374 -10.21 -0.82 -4.48
N GLY A 375 -10.80 -1.52 -3.51
CA GLY A 375 -10.59 -2.96 -3.30
C GLY A 375 -9.30 -3.34 -2.57
N SER A 376 -8.51 -2.37 -2.11
CA SER A 376 -7.46 -2.62 -1.14
C SER A 376 -8.05 -2.57 0.27
N GLY A 377 -7.70 -3.54 1.11
CA GLY A 377 -8.09 -3.51 2.51
C GLY A 377 -7.43 -2.33 3.22
N SER A 378 -8.12 -1.19 3.24
CA SER A 378 -7.95 -0.08 4.19
C SER A 378 -6.56 0.59 4.22
N PHE A 379 -5.98 0.93 3.07
CA PHE A 379 -4.94 1.96 3.02
C PHE A 379 -5.46 3.14 2.21
N LEU A 380 -5.89 4.19 2.92
CA LEU A 380 -6.49 5.42 2.38
C LEU A 380 -7.75 5.16 1.53
N ALA A 381 -8.90 5.34 2.19
CA ALA A 381 -10.21 5.42 1.56
C ALA A 381 -10.56 4.24 0.62
N ASN A 382 -10.98 3.12 1.20
CA ASN A 382 -11.71 2.10 0.44
C ASN A 382 -13.12 2.64 0.11
N ASP A 383 -13.20 3.55 -0.87
CA ASP A 383 -14.48 3.98 -1.40
C ASP A 383 -14.49 4.02 -2.93
N THR A 384 -15.26 3.09 -3.49
CA THR A 384 -15.62 3.01 -4.92
C THR A 384 -16.82 3.90 -5.26
N THR A 385 -17.44 4.56 -4.27
CA THR A 385 -18.73 5.23 -4.45
C THR A 385 -18.63 6.71 -4.78
N ASN A 386 -17.41 7.28 -4.86
CA ASN A 386 -17.22 8.73 -5.02
C ASN A 386 -18.05 9.47 -3.95
N GLN A 387 -18.15 8.92 -2.74
CA GLN A 387 -18.85 9.54 -1.61
C GLN A 387 -17.81 10.02 -0.60
N THR A 388 -17.66 11.33 -0.57
CA THR A 388 -16.81 12.02 0.38
C THR A 388 -17.70 12.71 1.40
N TYR A 389 -17.21 12.81 2.63
CA TYR A 389 -17.88 13.40 3.77
C TYR A 389 -16.98 14.45 4.40
N CYS A 390 -17.55 15.51 4.95
CA CYS A 390 -16.78 16.48 5.71
C CYS A 390 -16.99 16.29 7.21
N ILE A 391 -15.93 15.96 7.95
CA ILE A 391 -15.99 15.70 9.40
C ILE A 391 -15.08 16.65 10.18
N ALA A 392 -15.39 16.87 11.45
CA ALA A 392 -14.53 17.62 12.37
C ALA A 392 -13.27 16.81 12.73
N MET A 393 -12.11 17.47 12.73
CA MET A 393 -10.83 16.87 13.12
C MET A 393 -10.77 16.54 14.62
N ASP A 394 -9.93 15.56 14.97
CA ASP A 394 -9.61 15.20 16.34
C ASP A 394 -8.63 16.21 16.96
N GLY A 395 -8.69 16.41 18.29
CA GLY A 395 -7.75 17.28 19.01
C GLY A 395 -7.98 18.79 18.87
N VAL A 396 -9.02 19.24 18.14
CA VAL A 396 -9.37 20.66 18.01
C VAL A 396 -10.01 21.19 19.30
N ASP A 397 -9.62 22.40 19.73
CA ASP A 397 -10.24 23.09 20.87
C ASP A 397 -11.76 23.25 20.66
N SER A 398 -12.54 22.84 21.65
CA SER A 398 -14.00 22.79 21.54
C SER A 398 -14.64 24.16 21.30
N LYS A 399 -14.01 25.29 21.68
CA LYS A 399 -14.55 26.63 21.41
C LYS A 399 -14.36 27.02 19.95
N ILE A 400 -13.21 26.68 19.36
CA ILE A 400 -12.97 26.91 17.93
C ILE A 400 -13.95 26.07 17.11
N LEU A 401 -14.11 24.80 17.50
CA LEU A 401 -15.03 23.89 16.84
C LEU A 401 -16.50 24.33 16.99
N GLN A 402 -16.88 24.84 18.17
CA GLN A 402 -18.22 25.42 18.38
C GLN A 402 -18.45 26.64 17.49
N ALA A 403 -17.48 27.54 17.38
CA ALA A 403 -17.61 28.71 16.50
C ALA A 403 -17.76 28.32 15.02
N ALA A 404 -17.07 27.26 14.58
CA ALA A 404 -17.20 26.72 13.24
C ALA A 404 -18.57 26.04 13.03
N LEU A 405 -19.08 25.30 14.01
CA LEU A 405 -20.42 24.72 14.01
C LEU A 405 -21.50 25.81 13.94
N ASP A 406 -21.39 26.86 14.76
CA ASP A 406 -22.31 28.00 14.77
C ASP A 406 -22.32 28.72 13.41
N TRP A 407 -21.14 28.84 12.78
CA TRP A 407 -21.03 29.38 11.44
C TRP A 407 -21.72 28.47 10.40
N ALA A 408 -21.49 27.16 10.45
CA ALA A 408 -22.09 26.20 9.53
C ALA A 408 -23.62 26.25 9.58
N CYS A 409 -24.19 26.19 10.79
CA CYS A 409 -25.64 26.22 11.00
C CYS A 409 -26.27 27.61 10.77
N GLY A 410 -25.51 28.69 10.97
CA GLY A 410 -25.97 30.06 10.78
C GLY A 410 -25.64 30.59 9.38
N PRO A 411 -24.57 31.40 9.21
CA PRO A 411 -24.14 31.94 7.92
C PRO A 411 -24.00 30.92 6.77
N GLY A 412 -23.43 29.74 7.04
CA GLY A 412 -23.27 28.66 6.06
C GLY A 412 -24.58 27.99 5.63
N ARG A 413 -25.64 28.18 6.43
CA ARG A 413 -26.99 27.64 6.19
C ARG A 413 -26.98 26.14 5.90
N SER A 414 -26.20 25.37 6.65
CA SER A 414 -26.25 23.91 6.60
C SER A 414 -27.50 23.39 7.32
N ASN A 415 -27.90 22.15 7.05
CA ASN A 415 -29.05 21.54 7.70
C ASN A 415 -28.68 20.99 9.08
N CYS A 416 -28.87 21.80 10.12
CA CYS A 416 -28.61 21.42 11.51
C CYS A 416 -29.86 20.93 12.27
N SER A 417 -30.93 20.56 11.56
CA SER A 417 -32.14 20.03 12.22
C SER A 417 -31.88 18.68 12.88
N GLU A 418 -31.10 17.82 12.23
CA GLU A 418 -30.87 16.42 12.64
C GLU A 418 -29.97 16.28 13.87
N ILE A 419 -29.28 17.36 14.26
CA ILE A 419 -28.45 17.46 15.47
C ILE A 419 -29.18 18.12 16.64
N GLN A 420 -30.48 18.38 16.55
CA GLN A 420 -31.27 18.96 17.65
C GLN A 420 -31.72 17.87 18.64
N PRO A 421 -32.00 18.24 19.91
CA PRO A 421 -32.50 17.28 20.91
C PRO A 421 -33.68 16.44 20.40
N GLY A 422 -33.55 15.12 20.50
CA GLY A 422 -34.56 14.15 20.05
C GLY A 422 -34.49 13.77 18.57
N GLN A 423 -33.49 14.22 17.83
CA GLN A 423 -33.26 13.85 16.43
C GLN A 423 -32.17 12.77 16.29
N ASP A 424 -32.11 12.15 15.11
CA ASP A 424 -31.31 10.95 14.86
C ASP A 424 -29.80 11.16 15.04
N CYS A 425 -29.29 12.35 14.75
CA CYS A 425 -27.88 12.70 14.87
C CYS A 425 -27.55 13.54 16.12
N TYR A 426 -28.43 13.57 17.11
CA TYR A 426 -28.15 14.26 18.38
C TYR A 426 -27.13 13.52 19.25
N SER A 427 -27.13 12.19 19.21
CA SER A 427 -26.21 11.37 20.00
C SER A 427 -25.04 10.89 19.15
N PRO A 428 -23.79 10.94 19.66
CA PRO A 428 -23.40 11.42 20.99
C PRO A 428 -23.47 12.95 21.09
N ASN A 429 -23.97 13.45 22.23
CA ASN A 429 -24.17 14.88 22.48
C ASN A 429 -22.84 15.57 22.83
N ASN A 430 -22.05 15.84 21.80
CA ASN A 430 -20.80 16.60 21.90
C ASN A 430 -20.60 17.46 20.65
N VAL A 431 -19.80 18.53 20.81
CA VAL A 431 -19.56 19.52 19.75
C VAL A 431 -18.98 18.88 18.49
N LYS A 432 -18.06 17.92 18.63
CA LYS A 432 -17.42 17.27 17.48
C LYS A 432 -18.42 16.52 16.61
N SER A 433 -19.28 15.72 17.22
CA SER A 433 -20.28 14.93 16.50
C SER A 433 -21.32 15.83 15.80
N HIS A 434 -21.76 16.90 16.46
CA HIS A 434 -22.67 17.87 15.87
C HIS A 434 -22.00 18.68 14.75
N ALA A 435 -20.75 19.11 14.95
CA ALA A 435 -19.93 19.79 13.95
C ALA A 435 -19.73 18.92 12.71
N SER A 436 -19.35 17.66 12.86
CA SER A 436 -19.19 16.74 11.73
C SER A 436 -20.47 16.65 10.88
N TYR A 437 -21.64 16.52 11.50
CA TYR A 437 -22.90 16.48 10.75
C TYR A 437 -23.18 17.79 10.00
N ALA A 438 -23.00 18.93 10.69
CA ALA A 438 -23.22 20.25 10.11
C ALA A 438 -22.24 20.56 8.97
N PHE A 439 -20.98 20.12 9.11
CA PHE A 439 -19.93 20.28 8.11
C PHE A 439 -20.22 19.44 6.88
N ASP A 440 -20.58 18.16 7.04
CA ASP A 440 -20.98 17.33 5.91
C ASP A 440 -22.21 17.90 5.22
N SER A 441 -23.21 18.35 5.98
CA SER A 441 -24.40 18.97 5.38
C SER A 441 -24.06 20.20 4.54
N TYR A 442 -23.10 21.02 4.95
CA TYR A 442 -22.63 22.16 4.16
C TYR A 442 -21.85 21.69 2.93
N TYR A 443 -20.88 20.80 3.13
CA TYR A 443 -20.03 20.25 2.08
C TYR A 443 -20.83 19.61 0.93
N GLN A 444 -21.84 18.80 1.24
CA GLN A 444 -22.73 18.22 0.23
C GLN A 444 -23.56 19.28 -0.49
N LYS A 445 -24.07 20.26 0.26
CA LYS A 445 -24.91 21.35 -0.29
C LYS A 445 -24.13 22.22 -1.28
N GLU A 446 -22.85 22.49 -1.00
CA GLU A 446 -21.96 23.23 -1.90
C GLU A 446 -21.40 22.36 -3.04
N GLY A 447 -21.97 21.17 -3.28
CA GLY A 447 -21.57 20.29 -4.36
C GLY A 447 -20.15 19.73 -4.20
N ARG A 448 -19.64 19.68 -2.96
CA ARG A 448 -18.30 19.18 -2.62
C ARG A 448 -17.17 20.00 -3.25
N ALA A 449 -17.42 21.29 -3.49
CA ALA A 449 -16.46 22.21 -4.07
C ALA A 449 -15.16 22.31 -3.24
N ALA A 450 -14.03 22.55 -3.91
CA ALA A 450 -12.75 22.73 -3.24
C ALA A 450 -12.83 23.82 -2.15
N GLY A 451 -12.32 23.55 -0.96
CA GLY A 451 -12.37 24.45 0.20
C GLY A 451 -13.70 24.48 0.97
N SER A 452 -14.76 23.83 0.49
CA SER A 452 -16.04 23.76 1.23
C SER A 452 -15.98 22.91 2.51
N CYS A 453 -14.89 22.15 2.72
CA CYS A 453 -14.59 21.40 3.93
C CYS A 453 -13.36 21.94 4.68
N ASP A 454 -13.12 23.25 4.65
CA ASP A 454 -12.01 23.85 5.38
C ASP A 454 -12.41 24.29 6.81
N PHE A 455 -13.50 25.06 6.94
CA PHE A 455 -13.96 25.62 8.21
C PHE A 455 -12.86 26.32 9.04
N LYS A 456 -11.89 26.95 8.38
CA LYS A 456 -10.66 27.51 8.99
C LYS A 456 -9.72 26.43 9.55
N GLY A 457 -9.59 25.31 8.84
CA GLY A 457 -8.69 24.21 9.17
C GLY A 457 -9.14 23.29 10.31
N VAL A 458 -10.42 23.28 10.70
CA VAL A 458 -10.94 22.39 11.76
C VAL A 458 -11.74 21.21 11.25
N ALA A 459 -11.88 21.09 9.93
CA ALA A 459 -12.58 20.00 9.28
C ALA A 459 -11.66 19.30 8.28
N THR A 460 -11.94 18.03 8.01
CA THR A 460 -11.26 17.24 6.99
C THR A 460 -12.25 16.44 6.19
N ILE A 461 -11.92 16.21 4.93
CA ILE A 461 -12.69 15.30 4.10
C ILE A 461 -12.29 13.87 4.48
N THR A 462 -13.27 12.99 4.60
CA THR A 462 -13.12 11.55 4.78
C THR A 462 -13.98 10.82 3.75
N THR A 463 -13.63 9.58 3.43
CA THR A 463 -14.45 8.67 2.63
C THR A 463 -15.10 7.59 3.48
N THR A 464 -14.74 7.52 4.77
CA THR A 464 -15.41 6.64 5.71
C THR A 464 -16.76 7.24 6.04
N ASP A 465 -17.85 6.54 5.72
CA ASP A 465 -19.21 6.96 6.06
C ASP A 465 -19.32 7.16 7.59
N PRO A 466 -19.50 8.41 8.06
CA PRO A 466 -19.59 8.72 9.49
C PRO A 466 -20.98 8.39 10.07
N SER A 467 -21.90 7.90 9.25
CA SER A 467 -23.24 7.45 9.69
C SER A 467 -23.15 6.31 10.69
N HIS A 468 -24.03 6.33 11.68
CA HIS A 468 -24.08 5.33 12.74
C HIS A 468 -25.47 5.24 13.34
N GLY A 469 -25.94 4.03 13.65
CA GLY A 469 -27.27 3.82 14.21
C GLY A 469 -28.37 4.37 13.29
N SER A 470 -29.22 5.27 13.81
CA SER A 470 -30.20 6.01 13.01
C SER A 470 -29.66 7.31 12.42
N CYS A 471 -28.48 7.78 12.84
CA CYS A 471 -27.86 8.98 12.30
C CYS A 471 -27.29 8.71 10.91
N ILE A 472 -27.97 9.20 9.87
CA ILE A 472 -27.52 9.10 8.48
C ILE A 472 -27.02 10.46 8.00
N PHE A 473 -25.74 10.52 7.67
CA PHE A 473 -25.10 11.73 7.15
C PHE A 473 -25.63 12.08 5.75
N PRO A 474 -25.71 13.38 5.41
CA PRO A 474 -26.17 13.82 4.10
C PRO A 474 -25.47 13.15 2.93
N GLY A 475 -24.15 12.93 3.00
CA GLY A 475 -23.39 12.25 1.94
C GLY A 475 -23.80 10.80 1.69
N SER A 476 -24.38 10.13 2.68
CA SER A 476 -24.71 8.69 2.65
C SER A 476 -26.13 8.43 2.15
N LYS A 477 -26.96 9.49 2.06
CA LYS A 477 -28.34 9.40 1.58
C LYS A 477 -28.31 9.14 0.05
N LYS A 478 -28.61 7.91 -0.37
CA LYS A 478 -28.73 7.55 -1.80
C LYS A 478 -29.73 8.48 -2.51
N VAL A 479 -29.24 9.26 -3.48
CA VAL A 479 -30.08 10.11 -4.33
C VAL A 479 -30.92 9.21 -5.25
N ILE A 480 -32.14 8.88 -4.84
CA ILE A 480 -33.16 8.40 -5.77
C ILE A 480 -33.66 9.63 -6.52
N ASN A 481 -33.23 9.80 -7.77
CA ASN A 481 -33.77 10.80 -8.69
C ASN A 481 -35.26 10.53 -8.94
N LYS A 482 -36.14 11.02 -8.05
CA LYS A 482 -37.56 11.24 -8.38
C LYS A 482 -37.65 12.60 -9.04
N THR A 483 -37.57 12.60 -10.37
CA THR A 483 -37.90 13.76 -11.21
C THR A 483 -39.30 14.23 -10.84
N ARG A 484 -39.40 15.43 -10.23
CA ARG A 484 -40.66 16.17 -10.13
C ARG A 484 -41.05 16.61 -11.54
N GLN A 485 -41.89 15.84 -12.22
CA GLN A 485 -42.60 16.35 -13.38
C GLN A 485 -43.61 17.39 -12.90
N VAL A 486 -43.32 18.64 -13.24
CA VAL A 486 -44.29 19.74 -13.21
C VAL A 486 -45.31 19.45 -14.30
N VAL A 487 -46.54 19.13 -13.93
CA VAL A 487 -47.68 19.16 -14.85
C VAL A 487 -48.54 20.35 -14.45
N ASN A 488 -48.50 21.36 -15.29
CA ASN A 488 -49.35 22.54 -15.26
C ASN A 488 -50.72 22.12 -15.82
N SER A 489 -51.79 22.22 -15.03
CA SER A 489 -53.15 21.91 -15.50
C SER A 489 -54.09 23.09 -15.26
N THR A 490 -54.30 23.87 -16.31
CA THR A 490 -55.48 24.73 -16.48
C THR A 490 -56.68 23.89 -16.90
N HIS A 491 -57.80 24.15 -16.23
CA HIS A 491 -59.11 23.53 -16.40
C HIS A 491 -59.70 23.63 -17.82
N SER A 492 -60.33 22.54 -18.27
CA SER A 492 -61.66 22.57 -18.89
C SER A 492 -62.38 21.22 -18.77
N SER A 493 -63.68 21.30 -18.46
CA SER A 493 -64.71 20.25 -18.33
C SER A 493 -64.84 19.41 -19.62
N SER A 494 -65.27 18.15 -19.62
CA SER A 494 -66.56 17.63 -19.14
C SER A 494 -66.64 16.12 -19.40
N GLY A 495 -67.48 15.39 -18.65
CA GLY A 495 -68.05 14.11 -19.08
C GLY A 495 -67.86 12.98 -18.07
N ALA A 496 -68.91 12.73 -17.29
CA ALA A 496 -69.00 11.61 -16.38
C ALA A 496 -68.97 10.27 -17.12
N ASP A 497 -68.22 9.29 -16.60
CA ASP A 497 -68.79 7.96 -16.44
C ASP A 497 -68.10 7.14 -15.34
N ARG A 498 -68.93 6.42 -14.62
CA ARG A 498 -68.67 5.80 -13.32
C ARG A 498 -68.58 4.29 -13.52
N LEU A 499 -67.39 3.67 -13.51
CA LEU A 499 -67.30 2.20 -13.46
C LEU A 499 -66.10 1.66 -12.67
N ARG A 500 -66.46 1.18 -11.47
CA ARG A 500 -66.02 -0.02 -10.73
C ARG A 500 -64.54 -0.48 -10.82
N PHE A 501 -63.89 -0.45 -9.66
CA PHE A 501 -62.78 -1.33 -9.29
C PHE A 501 -63.15 -2.80 -9.55
N ILE A 502 -62.37 -3.47 -10.39
CA ILE A 502 -62.24 -4.93 -10.43
C ILE A 502 -60.77 -5.25 -10.24
N ALA A 503 -60.46 -5.85 -9.09
CA ALA A 503 -59.23 -6.58 -8.88
C ALA A 503 -59.23 -7.83 -9.77
N LEU A 504 -58.21 -7.98 -10.61
CA LEU A 504 -57.93 -9.21 -11.34
C LEU A 504 -56.55 -9.72 -10.92
N SER A 505 -56.60 -10.74 -10.06
CA SER A 505 -55.60 -11.78 -9.93
C SER A 505 -55.31 -12.42 -11.29
N SER A 506 -54.03 -12.54 -11.67
CA SER A 506 -53.60 -13.41 -12.75
C SER A 506 -52.79 -14.57 -12.18
N ASN A 507 -53.32 -15.77 -12.38
CA ASN A 507 -52.75 -17.04 -12.01
C ASN A 507 -52.50 -17.83 -13.30
N ARG A 508 -51.25 -18.29 -13.48
CA ARG A 508 -50.75 -19.37 -14.37
C ARG A 508 -50.69 -19.04 -15.88
N ILE A 509 -49.66 -19.42 -16.64
CA ILE A 509 -48.98 -20.74 -16.81
C ILE A 509 -47.52 -20.44 -17.22
N SER A 510 -46.46 -20.88 -16.52
CA SER A 510 -45.82 -22.22 -16.50
C SER A 510 -45.21 -22.69 -17.83
N ALA A 511 -43.92 -22.43 -18.03
CA ALA A 511 -42.94 -23.40 -18.54
C ALA A 511 -41.53 -22.78 -18.45
N ILE A 512 -40.51 -23.62 -18.23
CA ILE A 512 -39.07 -23.30 -18.21
C ILE A 512 -38.52 -22.83 -16.85
N SER A 513 -38.58 -23.71 -15.85
CA SER A 513 -37.56 -23.81 -14.79
C SER A 513 -37.69 -25.17 -14.11
N GLY A 514 -36.96 -26.17 -14.62
CA GLY A 514 -37.09 -27.54 -14.13
C GLY A 514 -36.13 -28.56 -14.74
N ILE A 515 -34.96 -28.16 -15.25
CA ILE A 515 -33.98 -29.09 -15.84
C ILE A 515 -32.55 -28.97 -15.25
N LEU A 516 -32.26 -28.03 -14.34
CA LEU A 516 -30.90 -27.88 -13.81
C LEU A 516 -30.69 -28.30 -12.34
N SER A 517 -31.71 -28.85 -11.66
CA SER A 517 -31.58 -29.31 -10.25
C SER A 517 -31.67 -30.83 -10.07
N VAL A 518 -31.87 -31.60 -11.14
CA VAL A 518 -31.96 -33.07 -11.09
C VAL A 518 -30.64 -33.76 -11.54
N PHE A 519 -29.73 -33.04 -12.22
CA PHE A 519 -28.43 -33.58 -12.63
C PHE A 519 -27.38 -33.65 -11.51
N PHE A 520 -27.56 -32.91 -10.40
CA PHE A 520 -26.56 -32.86 -9.31
C PHE A 520 -26.83 -33.81 -8.13
N ARG A 521 -27.95 -34.55 -8.12
CA ARG A 521 -28.29 -35.48 -7.03
C ARG A 521 -28.12 -36.97 -7.38
N VAL A 522 -27.72 -37.32 -8.60
CA VAL A 522 -27.53 -38.73 -9.03
C VAL A 522 -26.06 -39.15 -9.11
N ILE A 523 -25.10 -38.21 -9.13
CA ILE A 523 -23.65 -38.56 -9.19
C ILE A 523 -23.02 -38.77 -7.81
N PHE A 524 -23.69 -38.36 -6.72
CA PHE A 524 -23.12 -38.45 -5.36
C PHE A 524 -23.55 -39.69 -4.55
N SER A 525 -24.24 -40.65 -5.16
CA SER A 525 -24.70 -41.88 -4.46
C SER A 525 -24.08 -43.18 -4.98
N THR A 526 -23.04 -43.11 -5.83
CA THR A 526 -22.39 -44.30 -6.43
C THR A 526 -20.88 -44.43 -6.18
N LEU A 527 -20.31 -43.71 -5.20
CA LEU A 527 -18.88 -43.83 -4.83
C LEU A 527 -18.62 -44.19 -3.36
N LEU A 528 -19.60 -44.82 -2.70
CA LEU A 528 -19.47 -45.33 -1.34
C LEU A 528 -20.10 -46.71 -1.28
N PHE A 529 -19.46 -47.72 -1.86
CA PHE A 529 -19.58 -49.15 -1.51
C PHE A 529 -18.66 -49.97 -2.45
N ILE A 530 -17.39 -50.13 -2.09
CA ILE A 530 -16.57 -51.25 -2.56
C ILE A 530 -16.17 -52.04 -1.31
N PRO A 531 -16.63 -53.29 -1.13
CA PRO A 531 -16.20 -54.12 -0.03
C PRO A 531 -14.84 -54.76 -0.34
N PHE A 532 -13.99 -54.82 0.68
CA PHE A 532 -12.83 -55.69 0.74
C PHE A 532 -13.25 -57.15 0.53
N MET A 533 -12.65 -57.82 -0.48
CA MET A 533 -12.53 -59.28 -0.51
C MET A 533 -11.09 -59.66 -0.85
N THR A 534 -10.44 -60.33 0.11
CA THR A 534 -9.37 -61.33 -0.08
C THR A 534 -9.91 -62.65 0.52
N PRO A 535 -9.34 -63.85 0.29
CA PRO A 535 -8.21 -64.26 -0.56
C PRO A 535 -8.50 -65.51 -1.45
N CYS A 536 -7.61 -65.80 -2.40
CA CYS A 536 -7.21 -67.15 -2.85
C CYS A 536 -5.77 -67.07 -3.39
#